data_AF-A0A972QJL7-F1
#
_entry.id   AF-A0A972QJL7-F1
#
_cell.length_a   1.000
_cell.length_b   1.000
_cell.length_c   1.000
_cell.angle_alpha   90.00
_cell.angle_beta   90.00
_cell.angle_gamma   90.00
#
_symmetry.space_group_name_H-M   'P 1'
#
loop_
_entity.id
_entity.type
_entity.pdbx_description
1 polymer ?
#
loop_
_entity_poly.entity_id
_entity_poly.type
_entity_poly.pdbx_seq_one_letter_code
_entity_poly.pdbx_strand_id
1 'polypeptide(L)'
;MNTTKKHEQIWESLHDPDFRKQLIDEHINVGIAFQIRSLRNRQELTQTGLAKLLDVKQPLLSSWENPNYGRYTLKTLRALAKAFDVGLLVRFVPFSKLVDWTVDLTSDVIAPPSFDEEQDYAYALKQIAEALKSANDIKGIGRNHTGIPEPIEPVKEPVPSTASVGGVLT
;
A
#
# COMPACT_ATOMS: atom_id res chain seq x y z
N MET A 1 12.87 0.19 -8.63
CA MET A 1 12.84 1.15 -9.76
C MET A 1 11.85 2.24 -9.38
N ASN A 2 12.27 3.51 -9.27
CA ASN A 2 11.40 4.58 -8.77
C ASN A 2 10.22 4.81 -9.73
N THR A 3 9.02 4.96 -9.18
CA THR A 3 7.74 5.20 -9.89
C THR A 3 7.87 6.27 -10.98
N THR A 4 8.58 7.36 -10.69
CA THR A 4 8.85 8.47 -11.62
C THR A 4 9.59 8.03 -12.89
N LYS A 5 10.60 7.16 -12.78
CA LYS A 5 11.37 6.68 -13.95
C LYS A 5 10.52 5.77 -14.84
N LYS A 6 9.66 4.94 -14.25
CA LYS A 6 8.77 4.05 -15.01
C LYS A 6 7.69 4.86 -15.74
N HIS A 7 7.16 5.90 -15.09
CA HIS A 7 6.20 6.81 -15.72
C HIS A 7 6.79 7.46 -16.97
N GLU A 8 7.98 8.07 -16.87
CA GLU A 8 8.66 8.72 -17.99
C GLU A 8 8.91 7.75 -19.16
N GLN A 9 9.37 6.53 -18.87
CA GLN A 9 9.58 5.51 -19.90
C GLN A 9 8.30 5.13 -20.65
N ILE A 10 7.20 4.89 -19.92
CA ILE A 10 5.92 4.57 -20.57
C ILE A 10 5.42 5.77 -21.36
N TRP A 11 5.58 6.98 -20.83
CA TRP A 11 5.17 8.21 -21.50
C TRP A 11 5.87 8.38 -22.85
N GLU A 12 7.20 8.18 -22.91
CA GLU A 12 7.94 8.24 -24.17
C GLU A 12 7.47 7.17 -25.18
N SER A 13 7.20 5.95 -24.71
CA SER A 13 6.68 4.89 -25.56
C SER A 13 5.29 5.18 -26.14
N LEU A 14 4.48 6.06 -25.52
CA LEU A 14 3.17 6.45 -26.05
C LEU A 14 3.26 7.21 -27.38
N HIS A 15 4.43 7.73 -27.77
CA HIS A 15 4.61 8.33 -29.09
C HIS A 15 4.34 7.33 -30.22
N ASP A 16 4.57 6.03 -29.98
CA ASP A 16 4.22 4.95 -30.91
C ASP A 16 2.72 4.58 -30.82
N PRO A 17 1.93 4.71 -31.90
CA PRO A 17 0.54 4.29 -31.94
C PRO A 17 0.29 2.81 -31.66
N ASP A 18 1.22 1.92 -32.01
CA ASP A 18 1.04 0.49 -31.78
C ASP A 18 1.30 0.13 -30.32
N PHE A 19 2.28 0.79 -29.69
CA PHE A 19 2.46 0.72 -28.24
C PHE A 19 1.20 1.17 -27.49
N ARG A 20 0.52 2.24 -27.96
CA ARG A 20 -0.74 2.69 -27.33
C ARG A 20 -1.83 1.63 -27.36
N LYS A 21 -1.95 0.85 -28.45
CA LYS A 21 -2.91 -0.26 -28.55
C LYS A 21 -2.54 -1.39 -27.60
N GLN A 22 -1.26 -1.77 -27.59
CA GLN A 22 -0.75 -2.81 -26.69
C GLN A 22 -0.95 -2.44 -25.22
N LEU A 23 -0.74 -1.17 -24.84
CA LEU A 23 -0.94 -0.72 -23.47
C LEU A 23 -2.41 -0.87 -23.02
N ILE A 24 -3.37 -0.65 -23.92
CA ILE A 24 -4.79 -0.87 -23.62
C ILE A 24 -5.05 -2.36 -23.37
N ASP A 25 -4.53 -3.23 -24.24
CA ASP A 25 -4.69 -4.68 -24.11
C ASP A 25 -4.01 -5.23 -22.85
N GLU A 26 -2.78 -4.79 -22.56
CA GLU A 26 -2.01 -5.15 -21.37
C GLU A 26 -2.75 -4.73 -20.08
N HIS A 27 -3.28 -3.50 -20.05
CA HIS A 27 -4.04 -3.00 -18.90
C HIS A 27 -5.27 -3.88 -18.61
N ILE A 28 -6.01 -4.29 -19.65
CA ILE A 28 -7.20 -5.13 -19.49
C ILE A 28 -6.80 -6.57 -19.12
N ASN A 29 -5.84 -7.16 -19.82
CA ASN A 29 -5.53 -8.58 -19.69
C ASN A 29 -4.75 -8.87 -18.40
N VAL A 30 -3.70 -8.09 -18.18
CA VAL A 30 -2.75 -8.30 -17.09
C VAL A 30 -3.23 -7.57 -15.85
N GLY A 31 -3.61 -6.29 -15.99
CA GLY A 31 -4.04 -5.45 -14.87
C GLY A 31 -5.22 -6.04 -14.11
N ILE A 32 -6.31 -6.39 -14.81
CA ILE A 32 -7.52 -6.94 -14.18
C ILE A 32 -7.24 -8.30 -13.51
N ALA A 33 -6.47 -9.19 -14.16
CA ALA A 33 -6.11 -10.49 -13.57
C ALA A 33 -5.34 -10.33 -12.25
N PHE A 34 -4.38 -9.39 -12.20
CA PHE A 34 -3.65 -9.07 -10.99
C PHE A 34 -4.55 -8.45 -9.91
N GLN A 35 -5.43 -7.51 -10.26
CA GLN A 35 -6.38 -6.93 -9.29
C GLN A 35 -7.27 -8.00 -8.67
N ILE A 36 -7.85 -8.91 -9.47
CA ILE A 36 -8.70 -10.00 -8.96
C ILE A 36 -7.94 -10.86 -7.96
N ARG A 37 -6.71 -11.26 -8.31
CA ARG A 37 -5.87 -12.06 -7.41
C ARG A 37 -5.52 -11.30 -6.13
N SER A 38 -5.16 -10.02 -6.23
CA SER A 38 -4.76 -9.20 -5.09
C SER A 38 -5.94 -8.92 -4.15
N LEU A 39 -7.12 -8.59 -4.68
CA LEU A 39 -8.37 -8.45 -3.91
C LEU A 39 -8.75 -9.76 -3.21
N ARG A 40 -8.66 -10.89 -3.92
CA ARG A 40 -8.91 -12.20 -3.33
C ARG A 40 -7.95 -12.49 -2.17
N ASN A 41 -6.66 -12.21 -2.35
CA ASN A 41 -5.65 -12.43 -1.31
C ASN A 41 -5.85 -11.49 -0.12
N ARG A 42 -6.24 -10.22 -0.35
CA ARG A 42 -6.54 -9.23 0.70
C ARG A 42 -7.65 -9.73 1.63
N GLN A 43 -8.65 -10.40 1.07
CA GLN A 43 -9.76 -10.99 1.82
C GLN A 43 -9.48 -12.43 2.30
N GLU A 44 -8.22 -12.89 2.19
CA GLU A 44 -7.78 -14.23 2.62
C GLU A 44 -8.57 -15.38 1.98
N LEU A 45 -9.19 -15.13 0.82
CA LEU A 45 -10.01 -16.12 0.12
C LEU A 45 -9.12 -17.05 -0.71
N THR A 46 -9.42 -18.35 -0.70
CA THR A 46 -8.88 -19.28 -1.71
C THR A 46 -9.60 -19.10 -3.04
N GLN A 47 -9.01 -19.54 -4.15
CA GLN A 47 -9.71 -19.56 -5.44
C GLN A 47 -11.03 -20.34 -5.34
N THR A 48 -11.03 -21.50 -4.69
CA THR A 48 -12.27 -22.27 -4.49
C THR A 48 -13.28 -21.50 -3.63
N GLY A 49 -12.82 -20.75 -2.62
CA GLY A 49 -13.68 -19.92 -1.78
C GLY A 49 -14.38 -18.81 -2.56
N LEU A 50 -13.62 -18.01 -3.32
CA LEU A 50 -14.19 -16.96 -4.16
C LEU A 50 -15.09 -17.53 -5.27
N ALA A 51 -14.74 -18.68 -5.85
CA ALA A 51 -15.56 -19.33 -6.86
C ALA A 51 -16.93 -19.74 -6.29
N LYS A 52 -16.98 -20.26 -5.04
CA LYS A 52 -18.23 -20.56 -4.34
C LYS A 52 -19.04 -19.29 -4.05
N LEU A 53 -18.40 -18.22 -3.59
CA LEU A 53 -19.06 -16.94 -3.32
C LEU A 53 -19.74 -16.35 -4.57
N LEU A 54 -19.11 -16.54 -5.72
CA LEU A 54 -19.60 -16.06 -7.02
C LEU A 54 -20.51 -17.04 -7.76
N ASP A 55 -20.77 -18.23 -7.19
CA ASP A 55 -21.49 -19.33 -7.85
C ASP A 55 -20.91 -19.69 -9.23
N VAL A 56 -19.58 -19.82 -9.29
CA VAL A 56 -18.85 -20.23 -10.50
C VAL A 56 -17.93 -21.41 -10.23
N LYS A 57 -17.48 -22.06 -11.30
CA LYS A 57 -16.52 -23.15 -11.21
C LYS A 57 -15.12 -22.60 -10.94
N GLN A 58 -14.34 -23.24 -10.06
CA GLN A 58 -12.97 -22.81 -9.75
C GLN A 58 -12.05 -22.69 -10.99
N PRO A 59 -12.12 -23.55 -12.03
CA PRO A 59 -11.34 -23.37 -13.25
C PRO A 59 -11.65 -22.07 -14.00
N LEU A 60 -12.89 -21.60 -13.95
CA LEU A 60 -13.28 -20.32 -14.53
C LEU A 60 -12.65 -19.17 -13.74
N LEU A 61 -12.68 -19.24 -12.41
CA LEU A 61 -12.00 -18.24 -11.58
C LEU A 61 -10.47 -18.25 -11.80
N SER A 62 -9.85 -19.42 -11.91
CA SER A 62 -8.44 -19.54 -12.25
C SER A 62 -8.12 -18.88 -13.59
N SER A 63 -9.02 -19.00 -14.56
CA SER A 63 -8.91 -18.30 -15.85
C SER A 63 -9.03 -16.79 -15.68
N TRP A 64 -9.91 -16.29 -14.80
CA TRP A 64 -10.02 -14.86 -14.51
C TRP A 64 -8.77 -14.27 -13.83
N GLU A 65 -7.98 -15.07 -13.13
CA GLU A 65 -6.68 -14.67 -12.57
C GLU A 65 -5.50 -14.90 -13.52
N ASN A 66 -5.74 -15.41 -14.73
CA ASN A 66 -4.68 -15.66 -15.71
C ASN A 66 -4.46 -14.40 -16.56
N PRO A 67 -3.24 -13.82 -16.59
CA PRO A 67 -2.95 -12.63 -17.38
C PRO A 67 -3.13 -12.83 -18.89
N ASN A 68 -3.19 -14.07 -19.37
CA ASN A 68 -3.41 -14.40 -20.79
C ASN A 68 -4.90 -14.61 -21.14
N TYR A 69 -5.84 -14.49 -20.20
CA TYR A 69 -7.25 -14.75 -20.48
C TYR A 69 -7.92 -13.59 -21.23
N GLY A 70 -7.80 -12.37 -20.70
CA GLY A 70 -8.21 -11.12 -21.35
C GLY A 70 -9.70 -10.93 -21.64
N ARG A 71 -10.56 -11.88 -21.27
CA ARG A 71 -11.97 -11.90 -21.69
C ARG A 71 -12.93 -11.67 -20.52
N TYR A 72 -13.01 -10.42 -20.06
CA TYR A 72 -13.94 -10.05 -18.99
C TYR A 72 -15.20 -9.40 -19.55
N THR A 73 -16.36 -9.82 -19.04
CA THR A 73 -17.62 -9.12 -19.33
C THR A 73 -17.91 -8.11 -18.22
N LEU A 74 -18.67 -7.06 -18.52
CA LEU A 74 -19.18 -6.15 -17.49
C LEU A 74 -20.00 -6.87 -16.41
N LYS A 75 -20.66 -7.98 -16.76
CA LYS A 75 -21.36 -8.84 -15.79
C LYS A 75 -20.37 -9.46 -14.80
N THR A 76 -19.27 -10.01 -15.29
CA THR A 76 -18.20 -10.60 -14.47
C THR A 76 -17.58 -9.56 -13.55
N LEU A 77 -17.16 -8.40 -14.09
CA LEU A 77 -16.54 -7.35 -13.30
C LEU A 77 -17.47 -6.82 -12.21
N ARG A 78 -18.76 -6.67 -12.51
CA ARG A 78 -19.77 -6.26 -11.53
C ARG A 78 -19.98 -7.30 -10.43
N ALA A 79 -19.97 -8.58 -10.76
CA ALA A 79 -20.09 -9.65 -9.77
C ALA A 79 -18.89 -9.68 -8.82
N LEU A 80 -17.68 -9.54 -9.37
CA LEU A 80 -16.44 -9.45 -8.59
C LEU A 80 -16.45 -8.24 -7.65
N ALA A 81 -16.77 -7.05 -8.16
CA ALA A 81 -16.81 -5.83 -7.35
C ALA A 81 -17.80 -5.95 -6.17
N LYS A 82 -18.97 -6.56 -6.39
CA LYS A 82 -19.93 -6.86 -5.32
C LYS A 82 -19.40 -7.89 -4.32
N ALA A 83 -18.75 -8.94 -4.79
CA ALA A 83 -18.22 -9.99 -3.92
C ALA A 83 -17.07 -9.48 -3.05
N PHE A 84 -16.27 -8.56 -3.57
CA PHE A 84 -15.20 -7.92 -2.83
C PHE A 84 -15.64 -6.68 -2.04
N ASP A 85 -16.89 -6.24 -2.19
CA ASP A 85 -17.41 -5.00 -1.59
C ASP A 85 -16.55 -3.75 -1.91
N VAL A 86 -16.23 -3.59 -3.20
CA VAL A 86 -15.46 -2.47 -3.74
C VAL A 86 -16.20 -1.78 -4.89
N GLY A 87 -15.82 -0.53 -5.18
CA GLY A 87 -16.37 0.21 -6.31
C GLY A 87 -15.91 -0.30 -7.67
N LEU A 88 -16.83 -0.39 -8.65
CA LEU A 88 -16.50 -0.61 -10.06
C LEU A 88 -16.77 0.65 -10.88
N LEU A 89 -15.77 1.15 -11.60
CA LEU A 89 -15.88 2.38 -12.37
C LEU A 89 -15.29 2.22 -13.78
N VAL A 90 -16.16 2.18 -14.80
CA VAL A 90 -15.79 1.98 -16.21
C VAL A 90 -15.91 3.29 -16.96
N ARG A 91 -14.81 3.77 -17.54
CA ARG A 91 -14.71 5.09 -18.18
C ARG A 91 -13.56 5.11 -19.18
N PHE A 92 -13.74 5.83 -20.29
CA PHE A 92 -12.65 6.18 -21.21
C PHE A 92 -11.87 7.36 -20.65
N VAL A 93 -10.54 7.30 -20.69
CA VAL A 93 -9.64 8.32 -20.12
C VAL A 93 -8.50 8.65 -21.09
N PRO A 94 -7.87 9.85 -20.98
CA PRO A 94 -6.64 10.12 -21.71
C PRO A 94 -5.50 9.17 -21.30
N PHE A 95 -4.54 8.93 -22.21
CA PHE A 95 -3.41 8.04 -21.93
C PHE A 95 -2.58 8.47 -20.71
N SER A 96 -2.44 9.76 -20.43
CA SER A 96 -1.76 10.24 -19.21
C SER A 96 -2.37 9.65 -17.94
N LYS A 97 -3.71 9.61 -17.85
CA LYS A 97 -4.42 9.02 -16.70
C LYS A 97 -4.29 7.50 -16.66
N LEU A 98 -4.24 6.84 -17.82
CA LEU A 98 -3.99 5.40 -17.89
C LEU A 98 -2.59 5.04 -17.40
N VAL A 99 -1.58 5.86 -17.76
CA VAL A 99 -0.19 5.68 -17.29
C VAL A 99 -0.09 5.91 -15.79
N ASP A 100 -0.70 6.98 -15.26
CA ASP A 100 -0.78 7.23 -13.82
C ASP A 100 -1.21 5.96 -13.06
N TRP A 101 -2.32 5.35 -13.50
CA TRP A 101 -2.88 4.14 -12.87
C TRP A 101 -2.09 2.86 -13.13
N THR A 102 -1.36 2.77 -14.24
CA THR A 102 -0.55 1.58 -14.56
C THR A 102 0.77 1.56 -13.80
N VAL A 103 1.27 2.73 -13.44
CA VAL A 103 2.55 2.90 -12.75
C VAL A 103 2.37 2.92 -11.24
N ASP A 104 1.22 3.39 -10.74
CA ASP A 104 0.87 3.31 -9.33
C ASP A 104 0.53 1.86 -8.95
N LEU A 105 1.55 1.16 -8.46
CA LEU A 105 1.47 -0.24 -8.02
C LEU A 105 1.38 -0.36 -6.49
N THR A 106 0.89 0.68 -5.81
CA THR A 106 0.64 0.58 -4.36
C THR A 106 -0.42 -0.48 -4.09
N SER A 107 -0.30 -1.16 -2.95
CA SER A 107 -1.17 -2.30 -2.61
C SER A 107 -2.65 -1.92 -2.65
N ASP A 108 -3.00 -0.72 -2.18
CA ASP A 108 -4.38 -0.24 -2.12
C ASP A 108 -4.91 0.24 -3.48
N VAL A 109 -4.05 0.59 -4.44
CA VAL A 109 -4.49 0.90 -5.81
C VAL A 109 -4.77 -0.37 -6.60
N ILE A 110 -3.98 -1.43 -6.37
CA ILE A 110 -4.17 -2.74 -7.01
C ILE A 110 -5.31 -3.53 -6.34
N ALA A 111 -5.39 -3.48 -5.01
CA ALA A 111 -6.40 -4.14 -4.20
C ALA A 111 -6.99 -3.14 -3.21
N PRO A 112 -7.93 -2.29 -3.66
CA PRO A 112 -8.59 -1.36 -2.77
C PRO A 112 -9.24 -2.08 -1.59
N PRO A 113 -9.24 -1.45 -0.40
CA PRO A 113 -9.98 -1.97 0.75
C PRO A 113 -11.46 -2.17 0.43
N SER A 114 -12.10 -3.12 1.12
CA SER A 114 -13.56 -3.16 1.15
C SER A 114 -14.13 -1.92 1.84
N PHE A 115 -15.42 -1.65 1.66
CA PHE A 115 -16.05 -0.51 2.32
C PHE A 115 -15.95 -0.60 3.86
N ASP A 116 -16.09 -1.80 4.44
CA ASP A 116 -15.91 -2.00 5.87
C ASP A 116 -14.48 -1.65 6.34
N GLU A 117 -13.45 -2.07 5.59
CA GLU A 117 -12.06 -1.68 5.86
C GLU A 117 -11.85 -0.16 5.73
N GLU A 118 -12.47 0.48 4.73
CA GLU A 118 -12.44 1.94 4.57
C GLU A 118 -13.07 2.65 5.78
N GLN A 119 -14.18 2.13 6.30
CA GLN A 119 -14.84 2.68 7.48
C GLN A 119 -13.97 2.59 8.73
N ASP A 120 -13.29 1.46 8.93
CA ASP A 120 -12.38 1.27 10.05
C ASP A 120 -11.20 2.26 9.98
N TYR A 121 -10.63 2.47 8.80
CA TYR A 121 -9.57 3.46 8.60
C TYR A 121 -10.06 4.89 8.87
N ALA A 122 -11.23 5.25 8.36
CA ALA A 122 -11.81 6.56 8.57
C ALA A 122 -12.06 6.82 10.07
N TYR A 123 -12.57 5.81 10.78
CA TYR A 123 -12.75 5.88 12.23
C TYR A 123 -11.41 6.05 12.96
N ALA A 124 -10.41 5.23 12.66
CA ALA A 124 -9.09 5.32 13.27
C ALA A 124 -8.43 6.69 13.04
N LEU A 125 -8.49 7.23 11.82
CA LEU A 125 -7.96 8.56 11.49
C LEU A 125 -8.67 9.67 12.27
N LYS A 126 -9.99 9.55 12.45
CA LYS A 126 -10.76 10.48 13.27
C LYS A 126 -10.29 10.46 14.73
N GLN A 127 -10.13 9.27 15.33
CA GLN A 127 -9.63 9.12 16.70
C GLN A 127 -8.22 9.70 16.87
N ILE A 128 -7.32 9.47 15.91
CA ILE A 128 -5.97 10.05 15.92
C ILE A 128 -6.02 11.57 15.83
N ALA A 129 -6.85 12.13 14.94
CA ALA A 129 -7.00 13.58 14.80
C ALA A 129 -7.54 14.24 16.09
N GLU A 130 -8.52 13.62 16.74
CA GLU A 130 -9.08 14.07 18.02
C GLU A 130 -8.04 14.01 19.16
N ALA A 131 -7.25 12.93 19.21
CA ALA A 131 -6.18 12.77 20.20
C ALA A 131 -5.05 13.80 19.99
N LEU A 132 -4.63 14.05 18.74
CA LEU A 132 -3.61 15.05 18.42
C LEU A 132 -4.07 16.47 18.76
N LYS A 133 -5.35 16.78 18.53
CA LYS A 133 -5.95 18.07 18.92
C LYS A 133 -5.92 18.24 20.44
N SER A 134 -6.37 17.23 21.18
CA SER A 134 -6.37 17.24 22.65
C SER A 134 -4.96 17.36 23.24
N ALA A 135 -3.97 16.70 22.64
CA ALA A 135 -2.56 16.77 23.07
C ALA A 135 -1.93 18.15 22.84
N ASN A 136 -2.31 18.85 21.76
CA ASN A 136 -1.87 20.22 21.51
C ASN A 136 -2.52 21.23 22.47
N ASP A 137 -3.77 21.01 22.86
CA ASP A 137 -4.46 21.84 23.86
C ASP A 137 -3.78 21.72 25.24
N ILE A 138 -3.24 20.54 25.60
CA ILE A 138 -2.47 20.33 26.84
C ILE A 138 -1.12 21.05 26.83
N LYS A 139 -0.42 21.09 25.68
CA LYS A 139 0.88 21.80 25.57
C LYS A 139 0.76 23.33 25.58
N GLY A 140 -0.45 23.89 25.49
CA GLY A 140 -0.73 25.32 25.65
C GLY A 140 -0.64 25.83 27.10
N ILE A 141 -0.61 24.93 28.09
CA ILE A 141 -0.56 25.27 29.52
C ILE A 141 0.85 24.95 30.06
N GLY A 142 1.86 25.75 29.74
CA GLY A 142 3.20 25.48 30.29
C GLY A 142 4.39 26.15 29.61
N ARG A 143 4.34 27.46 29.37
CA ARG A 143 5.56 28.26 29.17
C ARG A 143 5.51 29.51 30.02
N ASN A 144 5.67 29.35 31.34
CA ASN A 144 6.07 30.42 32.26
C ASN A 144 6.87 29.80 33.41
N HIS A 145 8.13 29.43 33.13
CA HIS A 145 9.21 29.50 34.11
C HIS A 145 10.53 29.68 33.34
N THR A 146 10.90 30.93 33.07
CA THR A 146 12.28 31.28 32.72
C THR A 146 13.09 31.22 34.00
N GLY A 147 13.51 30.02 34.37
CA GLY A 147 14.49 29.79 35.42
C GLY A 147 15.39 28.67 34.93
N ILE A 148 16.47 29.01 34.24
CA ILE A 148 17.52 28.07 33.89
C ILE A 148 18.41 27.95 35.13
N PRO A 149 18.39 26.87 35.92
CA PRO A 149 19.52 26.59 36.80
C PRO A 149 20.72 26.14 35.95
N GLU A 150 21.90 26.65 36.30
CA GLU A 150 23.16 26.45 35.57
C GLU A 150 23.50 24.97 35.32
N PRO A 151 24.24 24.65 34.24
CA PRO A 151 24.70 23.30 33.96
C PRO A 151 25.63 22.77 35.06
N ILE A 152 25.32 21.58 35.57
CA ILE A 152 26.14 20.87 36.55
C ILE A 152 27.37 20.29 35.82
N GLU A 153 28.59 20.61 36.28
CA GLU A 153 29.83 20.07 35.71
C GLU A 153 29.92 18.53 35.83
N PRO A 154 30.53 17.83 34.86
CA PRO A 154 30.59 16.37 34.84
C PRO A 154 31.53 15.81 35.92
N VAL A 155 31.02 14.82 36.66
CA VAL A 155 31.74 14.07 37.70
C VAL A 155 32.84 13.20 37.05
N LYS A 156 34.09 13.32 37.53
CA LYS A 156 35.21 12.45 37.13
C LYS A 156 35.01 11.04 37.72
N GLU A 157 34.99 10.02 36.87
CA GLU A 157 34.95 8.61 37.31
C GLU A 157 36.28 8.18 37.98
N PRO A 158 36.24 7.40 39.07
CA PRO A 158 37.44 6.91 39.75
C PRO A 158 38.05 5.68 39.04
N VAL A 159 39.37 5.70 38.87
CA VAL A 159 40.19 4.63 38.29
C VAL A 159 40.21 3.40 39.21
N PRO A 160 39.99 2.16 38.71
CA PRO A 160 40.01 0.97 39.54
C PRO A 160 41.43 0.55 39.93
N SER A 161 41.63 0.32 41.24
CA SER A 161 42.83 -0.26 41.84
C SER A 161 42.74 -1.78 41.82
N THR A 162 43.60 -2.47 41.09
CA THR A 162 43.81 -3.92 41.24
C THR A 162 45.27 -4.27 41.44
N ALA A 163 45.47 -5.04 42.50
CA ALA A 163 46.69 -5.56 43.11
C ALA A 163 47.74 -6.18 42.17
N SER A 164 48.99 -6.06 42.64
CA SER A 164 50.15 -6.84 42.23
C SER A 164 50.03 -8.30 42.66
N VAL A 165 50.34 -9.23 41.74
CA VAL A 165 50.91 -10.54 42.07
C VAL A 165 52.08 -10.77 41.10
N GLY A 166 53.28 -10.94 41.67
CA GLY A 166 54.53 -11.04 40.93
C GLY A 166 54.83 -12.40 40.31
N GLY A 167 55.91 -12.47 39.54
CA GLY A 167 56.41 -13.72 38.98
C GLY A 167 57.51 -13.54 37.93
N VAL A 168 58.73 -13.30 38.41
CA VAL A 168 60.05 -13.79 37.98
C VAL A 168 60.40 -13.91 36.47
N LEU A 169 61.55 -13.30 36.18
CA LEU A 169 62.39 -13.29 34.99
C LEU A 169 62.93 -14.67 34.56
N THR A 170 63.13 -14.81 33.26
CA THR A 170 64.44 -15.16 32.67
C THR A 170 64.73 -14.19 31.53
#